data_AF-A0A973HX68-F1
#
_entry.id   AF-A0A973HX68-F1
#
_cell.length_a   1.000
_cell.length_b   1.000
_cell.length_c   1.000
_cell.angle_alpha   90.00
_cell.angle_beta   90.00
_cell.angle_gamma   90.00
#
_symmetry.space_group_name_H-M   'P 1'
#
loop_
_entity.id
_entity.type
_entity.pdbx_description
1 polymer ?
#
loop_
_entity_poly.entity_id
_entity_poly.type
_entity_poly.pdbx_seq_one_letter_code
_entity_poly.pdbx_strand_id
1 'polypeptide(L)'
;MIRLTFQTPADPDLLGTTTEIVLDNSYQLPSCPPTDPNCTSGPAFNYVIFDGLSIAPILENGIVEFLDQPGFRRGNANGDTGIDLADALYLMNWLFVSGDIPSCMDSADVNDDGGLDISDAIYLLNYLFVSGPIPGAPGPFNCGLDPSEDSLDCVLPSGC
;
A
#
# COMPACT_ATOMS: atom_id res chain seq x y z
N MET A 1 -2.03 -20.83 -9.72
CA MET A 1 -1.94 -19.66 -8.81
C MET A 1 -0.54 -19.08 -8.97
N ILE A 2 -0.39 -18.03 -9.76
CA ILE A 2 0.87 -17.29 -9.82
C ILE A 2 0.83 -16.34 -8.62
N ARG A 3 1.67 -16.60 -7.62
CA ARG A 3 1.86 -15.71 -6.48
C ARG A 3 3.18 -15.00 -6.66
N LEU A 4 3.13 -13.80 -7.23
CA LEU A 4 4.26 -12.89 -7.23
C LEU A 4 4.24 -12.19 -5.86
N THR A 5 5.30 -12.37 -5.08
CA THR A 5 5.45 -11.71 -3.79
C THR A 5 6.65 -10.79 -3.89
N PHE A 6 6.37 -9.50 -4.06
CA PHE A 6 7.37 -8.44 -3.91
C PHE A 6 7.36 -8.07 -2.44
N GLN A 7 8.52 -8.21 -1.80
CA GLN A 7 8.70 -7.79 -0.41
C GLN A 7 9.82 -6.76 -0.42
N THR A 8 9.46 -5.51 -0.18
CA THR A 8 10.42 -4.41 0.02
C THR A 8 10.22 -3.92 1.45
N PRO A 9 11.25 -3.98 2.30
CA PRO A 9 11.29 -3.23 3.55
C PRO A 9 11.95 -1.89 3.23
N ALA A 10 11.24 -0.98 2.56
CA ALA A 10 11.63 0.40 2.25
C ALA A 10 13.14 0.60 1.96
N ASP A 11 13.58 0.26 0.75
CA ASP A 11 14.87 0.70 0.21
C ASP A 11 14.65 2.00 -0.59
N PRO A 12 15.15 3.16 -0.14
CA PRO A 12 14.95 4.44 -0.82
C PRO A 12 15.57 4.50 -2.24
N ASP A 13 16.43 3.55 -2.60
CA ASP A 13 17.01 3.46 -3.95
C ASP A 13 16.06 2.81 -4.98
N LEU A 14 14.96 2.21 -4.54
CA LEU A 14 13.93 1.62 -5.42
C LEU A 14 12.79 2.58 -5.77
N LEU A 15 12.83 3.82 -5.25
CA LEU A 15 11.84 4.86 -5.53
C LEU A 15 11.84 5.24 -7.02
N GLY A 16 10.66 5.24 -7.65
CA GLY A 16 10.51 5.51 -9.09
C GLY A 16 11.08 4.43 -10.01
N THR A 17 11.49 3.28 -9.47
CA THR A 17 11.95 2.15 -10.29
C THR A 17 10.75 1.32 -10.77
N THR A 18 10.73 0.98 -12.05
CA THR A 18 9.76 0.02 -12.60
C THR A 18 10.35 -1.37 -12.53
N THR A 19 9.69 -2.29 -11.83
CA THR A 19 9.96 -3.72 -12.02
C THR A 19 9.18 -4.19 -13.23
N GLU A 20 9.87 -4.41 -14.35
CA GLU A 20 9.25 -4.94 -15.56
C GLU A 20 9.19 -6.48 -15.47
N ILE A 21 7.98 -7.03 -15.46
CA ILE A 21 7.77 -8.48 -15.61
C ILE A 21 7.40 -8.72 -17.07
N VAL A 22 8.37 -9.14 -17.87
CA VAL A 22 8.17 -9.38 -19.30
C VAL A 22 7.73 -10.84 -19.52
N LEU A 23 6.50 -11.02 -20.01
CA LEU A 23 5.94 -12.32 -20.43
C LEU A 23 5.82 -12.38 -21.97
N ASP A 24 6.86 -12.07 -22.72
CA ASP A 24 6.79 -11.80 -24.17
C ASP A 24 7.10 -13.00 -25.08
N ASN A 25 7.33 -14.19 -24.51
CA ASN A 25 7.82 -15.39 -25.20
C ASN A 25 9.14 -15.16 -25.99
N SER A 26 9.90 -14.10 -25.72
CA SER A 26 11.11 -13.77 -26.47
C SER A 26 12.32 -14.61 -26.04
N TYR A 27 12.29 -15.15 -24.82
CA TYR A 27 13.35 -15.99 -24.28
C TYR A 27 13.52 -17.25 -25.13
N GLN A 28 14.65 -17.36 -25.82
CA GLN A 28 15.02 -18.57 -26.56
C GLN A 28 15.62 -19.57 -25.59
N LEU A 29 15.08 -20.79 -25.56
CA LEU A 29 15.60 -21.84 -24.68
C LEU A 29 17.09 -22.11 -25.01
N PRO A 30 18.00 -22.02 -24.02
CA PRO A 30 19.42 -21.75 -24.26
C PRO A 30 20.19 -22.86 -24.99
N SER A 31 19.68 -24.09 -25.01
CA SER A 31 20.23 -25.17 -25.85
C SER A 31 19.45 -26.45 -25.58
N CYS A 32 18.94 -27.09 -26.62
CA CYS A 32 18.48 -28.47 -26.51
C CYS A 32 19.69 -29.42 -26.54
N PRO A 33 19.86 -30.32 -25.55
CA PRO A 33 20.85 -31.38 -25.65
C PRO A 33 20.59 -32.21 -26.91
N PRO A 34 21.60 -32.54 -27.73
CA PRO A 34 21.42 -33.33 -28.96
C PRO A 34 20.78 -34.71 -28.74
N THR A 35 20.76 -35.18 -27.49
CA THR A 35 20.26 -36.49 -27.06
C THR A 35 18.81 -36.48 -26.61
N ASP A 36 18.14 -35.33 -26.52
CA ASP A 36 16.72 -35.25 -26.14
C ASP A 36 15.84 -35.05 -27.38
N PRO A 37 15.18 -36.10 -27.90
CA PRO A 37 14.31 -36.00 -29.08
C PRO A 37 13.03 -35.19 -28.81
N ASN A 38 12.73 -34.87 -27.55
CA ASN A 38 11.57 -34.05 -27.19
C ASN A 38 11.92 -32.57 -27.02
N CYS A 39 13.20 -32.20 -27.12
CA CYS A 39 13.62 -30.81 -27.02
C CYS A 39 13.76 -30.19 -28.41
N THR A 40 12.91 -29.20 -28.70
CA THR A 40 13.02 -28.36 -29.90
C THR A 40 13.46 -26.97 -29.47
N SER A 41 14.54 -26.42 -30.05
CA SER A 41 14.92 -25.03 -29.77
C SER A 41 13.82 -24.10 -30.26
N GLY A 42 13.41 -23.16 -29.42
CA GLY A 42 12.38 -22.20 -29.77
C GLY A 42 12.07 -21.23 -28.64
N PRO A 43 11.12 -20.32 -28.86
CA PRO A 43 10.64 -19.41 -27.83
C PRO A 43 10.07 -20.20 -26.65
N ALA A 44 10.40 -19.78 -25.44
CA ALA A 44 9.71 -20.25 -24.25
C ALA A 44 8.26 -19.76 -24.31
N PHE A 45 7.30 -20.69 -24.27
CA PHE A 45 5.89 -20.35 -24.18
C PHE A 45 5.49 -20.16 -22.72
N ASN A 46 4.88 -19.02 -22.43
CA ASN A 46 4.25 -18.76 -21.14
C ASN A 46 2.84 -19.39 -21.12
N TYR A 47 2.54 -20.18 -20.08
CA TYR A 47 1.20 -20.74 -19.87
C TYR A 47 0.73 -20.43 -18.45
N VAL A 48 -0.57 -20.16 -18.31
CA VAL A 48 -1.24 -20.10 -17.01
C VAL A 48 -2.01 -21.39 -16.81
N ILE A 49 -1.75 -22.09 -15.70
CA ILE A 49 -2.54 -23.26 -15.29
C ILE A 49 -3.65 -22.80 -14.34
N PHE A 50 -4.89 -22.97 -14.78
CA PHE A 50 -6.09 -22.71 -14.01
C PHE A 50 -7.01 -23.93 -14.07
N ASP A 51 -7.39 -24.46 -12.89
CA ASP A 51 -8.21 -25.67 -12.77
C ASP A 51 -7.69 -26.89 -13.57
N GLY A 52 -6.36 -27.06 -13.63
CA GLY A 52 -5.71 -28.15 -14.35
C GLY A 52 -5.64 -27.98 -15.88
N LEU A 53 -6.17 -26.88 -16.43
CA LEU A 53 -6.07 -26.55 -17.85
C LEU A 53 -4.90 -25.61 -18.11
N SER A 54 -4.11 -25.92 -19.14
CA SER A 54 -3.08 -25.02 -19.66
C SER A 54 -3.73 -24.04 -20.64
N ILE A 55 -3.74 -22.75 -20.29
CA ILE A 55 -4.34 -21.69 -21.11
C ILE A 55 -3.21 -20.76 -21.57
N ALA A 56 -3.15 -20.49 -22.87
CA ALA A 56 -2.25 -19.48 -23.41
C ALA A 56 -2.74 -18.09 -22.96
N PRO A 57 -1.92 -17.30 -22.24
CA PRO A 57 -2.33 -15.99 -21.77
C PRO A 57 -2.46 -15.02 -22.95
N ILE A 58 -3.40 -14.09 -22.85
CA ILE A 58 -3.36 -12.87 -23.65
C ILE A 58 -2.37 -11.94 -22.95
N LEU A 59 -1.38 -11.48 -23.70
CA LEU A 59 -0.38 -10.54 -23.19
C LEU A 59 -0.96 -9.14 -23.29
N GLU A 60 -1.29 -8.55 -22.15
CA GLU A 60 -1.60 -7.13 -22.04
C GLU A 60 -0.45 -6.45 -21.32
N ASN A 61 0.02 -5.32 -21.86
CA ASN A 61 1.02 -4.51 -21.19
C ASN A 61 0.38 -3.90 -19.92
N GLY A 62 0.91 -4.25 -18.76
CA GLY A 62 0.54 -3.64 -17.48
C GLY A 62 1.69 -2.80 -16.94
N ILE A 63 1.38 -1.68 -16.31
CA ILE A 63 2.35 -0.86 -15.57
C ILE A 63 2.08 -1.09 -14.08
N VAL A 64 3.12 -1.45 -13.33
CA VAL A 64 3.12 -1.36 -11.87
C VAL A 64 3.95 -0.14 -11.52
N GLU A 65 3.29 0.89 -11.01
CA GLU A 65 3.92 2.11 -10.53
C GLU A 65 3.98 2.08 -9.01
N PHE A 66 5.16 2.36 -8.45
CA PHE A 66 5.34 2.52 -7.01
C PHE A 66 5.25 4.01 -6.70
N LEU A 67 4.22 4.40 -5.95
CA LEU A 67 4.10 5.75 -5.43
C LEU A 67 4.96 5.87 -4.16
N ASP A 68 5.78 6.92 -4.07
CA ASP A 68 6.56 7.27 -2.88
C ASP A 68 5.66 8.00 -1.87
N GLN A 69 4.58 7.35 -1.45
CA GLN A 69 3.71 7.86 -0.40
C GLN A 69 3.87 7.01 0.85
N PRO A 70 4.25 7.61 1.99
CA PRO A 70 4.37 6.87 3.22
C PRO A 70 2.99 6.38 3.66
N GLY A 71 2.87 5.07 3.88
CA GLY A 71 1.65 4.51 4.44
C GLY A 71 1.41 5.00 5.87
N PHE A 72 0.15 4.97 6.29
CA PHE A 72 -0.25 5.38 7.62
C PHE A 72 -1.35 4.49 8.20
N ARG A 73 -1.68 4.73 9.47
CA ARG A 73 -2.80 4.11 10.18
C ARG A 73 -3.77 5.21 10.59
N ARG A 74 -4.90 5.34 9.89
CA ARG A 74 -5.90 6.37 10.17
C ARG A 74 -6.30 6.39 11.65
N GLY A 75 -6.14 7.53 12.31
CA GLY A 75 -6.28 7.68 13.76
C GLY A 75 -4.98 7.76 14.55
N ASN A 76 -3.82 7.44 13.97
CA ASN A 76 -2.50 7.56 14.60
C ASN A 76 -1.92 8.96 14.32
N ALA A 77 -2.49 9.97 14.95
CA ALA A 77 -2.15 11.36 14.70
C ALA A 77 -0.75 11.74 15.24
N ASN A 78 -0.29 11.06 16.30
CA ASN A 78 1.02 11.34 16.90
C ASN A 78 2.17 10.54 16.27
N GLY A 79 1.85 9.58 15.38
CA GLY A 79 2.81 8.77 14.63
C GLY A 79 3.55 7.72 15.45
N ASP A 80 3.02 7.33 16.61
CA ASP A 80 3.60 6.28 17.45
C ASP A 80 3.15 4.87 17.01
N THR A 81 3.37 3.86 17.86
CA THR A 81 3.06 2.46 17.49
C THR A 81 1.58 2.09 17.58
N GLY A 82 0.74 2.92 18.18
CA GLY A 82 -0.65 2.62 18.53
C GLY A 82 -1.66 3.64 17.98
N ILE A 83 -2.93 3.37 18.29
CA ILE A 83 -4.02 4.34 18.17
C ILE A 83 -4.70 4.37 19.53
N ASP A 84 -4.57 5.47 20.25
CA ASP A 84 -5.11 5.63 21.60
C ASP A 84 -5.51 7.09 21.93
N LEU A 85 -5.69 7.38 23.22
CA LEU A 85 -6.09 8.71 23.68
C LEU A 85 -5.04 9.79 23.36
N ALA A 86 -3.76 9.44 23.29
CA ALA A 86 -2.67 10.36 23.00
C ALA A 86 -2.81 10.97 21.61
N ASP A 87 -3.35 10.23 20.63
CA ASP A 87 -3.63 10.74 19.29
C ASP A 87 -4.70 11.83 19.29
N ALA A 88 -5.81 11.59 20.00
CA ALA A 88 -6.87 12.58 20.13
C ALA A 88 -6.37 13.86 20.85
N LEU A 89 -5.51 13.69 21.85
CA LEU A 89 -4.87 14.82 22.54
C LEU A 89 -3.85 15.54 21.64
N TYR A 90 -3.14 14.81 20.78
CA TYR A 90 -2.21 15.39 19.82
C TYR A 90 -2.95 16.32 18.83
N LEU A 91 -4.06 15.86 18.26
CA LEU A 91 -4.94 16.67 17.39
C LEU A 91 -5.43 17.93 18.10
N MET A 92 -5.94 17.78 19.32
CA MET A 92 -6.42 18.92 20.12
C MET A 92 -5.30 19.92 20.42
N ASN A 93 -4.08 19.43 20.69
CA ASN A 93 -2.94 20.30 20.97
C ASN A 93 -2.55 21.11 19.73
N TRP A 94 -2.47 20.46 18.58
CA TRP A 94 -2.21 21.13 17.31
C TRP A 94 -3.27 22.18 16.97
N LEU A 95 -4.56 21.82 17.06
CA LEU A 95 -5.67 22.71 16.70
C LEU A 95 -5.81 23.94 17.61
N PHE A 96 -5.59 23.80 18.91
CA PHE A 96 -6.02 24.82 19.88
C PHE A 96 -4.91 25.46 20.72
N VAL A 97 -3.75 24.84 20.85
CA VAL A 97 -2.68 25.33 21.74
C VAL A 97 -1.31 25.39 21.06
N SER A 98 -1.29 25.50 19.73
CA SER A 98 -0.06 25.63 18.93
C SER A 98 0.91 24.46 19.15
N GLY A 99 0.37 23.24 19.29
CA GLY A 99 1.15 22.02 19.25
C GLY A 99 1.77 21.75 17.89
N ASP A 100 2.64 20.75 17.83
CA ASP A 100 3.29 20.33 16.59
C ASP A 100 2.28 19.81 15.57
N ILE A 101 2.58 20.02 14.30
CA ILE A 101 1.77 19.57 13.18
C ILE A 101 1.85 18.04 13.02
N PRO A 102 0.74 17.33 12.75
CA PRO A 102 0.80 15.91 12.44
C PRO A 102 1.78 15.63 11.30
N SER A 103 2.57 14.57 11.48
CA SER A 103 3.55 14.13 10.47
C SER A 103 2.88 13.62 9.18
N CYS A 104 1.62 13.19 9.31
CA CYS A 104 0.77 12.67 8.26
C CYS A 104 -0.65 13.19 8.48
N MET A 105 -1.11 14.02 7.56
CA MET A 105 -2.41 14.69 7.68
C MET A 105 -3.56 13.71 7.44
N ASP A 106 -3.39 12.74 6.55
CA ASP A 106 -4.39 11.69 6.31
C ASP A 106 -4.60 10.80 7.55
N SER A 107 -3.55 10.62 8.35
CA SER A 107 -3.67 9.91 9.63
C SER A 107 -4.46 10.70 10.67
N ALA A 108 -4.40 12.03 10.58
CA ALA A 108 -5.07 12.97 11.46
C ALA A 108 -6.53 13.23 11.07
N ASP A 109 -6.89 13.03 9.80
CA ASP A 109 -8.28 13.03 9.31
C ASP A 109 -8.91 11.68 9.62
N VAL A 110 -9.42 11.57 10.84
CA VAL A 110 -9.91 10.29 11.37
C VAL A 110 -11.29 9.96 10.81
N ASN A 111 -12.06 10.98 10.45
CA ASN A 111 -13.40 10.82 9.93
C ASN A 111 -13.44 10.69 8.39
N ASP A 112 -12.31 10.89 7.71
CA ASP A 112 -12.09 10.77 6.26
C ASP A 112 -13.00 11.72 5.46
N ASP A 113 -13.12 12.98 5.92
CA ASP A 113 -13.93 14.01 5.27
C ASP A 113 -13.14 15.08 4.49
N GLY A 114 -11.81 14.96 4.45
CA GLY A 114 -10.88 15.87 3.79
C GLY A 114 -10.62 17.16 4.58
N GLY A 115 -11.16 17.26 5.79
CA GLY A 115 -10.96 18.34 6.73
C GLY A 115 -10.15 17.89 7.94
N LEU A 116 -9.40 18.82 8.53
CA LEU A 116 -8.71 18.58 9.80
C LEU A 116 -9.24 19.54 10.86
N ASP A 117 -10.13 19.04 11.71
CA ASP A 117 -10.76 19.83 12.76
C ASP A 117 -11.10 19.02 14.02
N ILE A 118 -11.93 19.60 14.89
CA ILE A 118 -12.28 18.98 16.17
C ILE A 118 -13.09 17.68 16.01
N SER A 119 -13.76 17.51 14.87
CA SER A 119 -14.59 16.34 14.57
C SER A 119 -13.75 15.06 14.48
N ASP A 120 -12.50 15.14 14.04
CA ASP A 120 -11.56 14.02 13.96
C ASP A 120 -11.25 13.41 15.31
N ALA A 121 -10.90 14.27 16.26
CA ALA A 121 -10.64 13.83 17.63
C ALA A 121 -11.92 13.35 18.32
N ILE A 122 -13.08 13.95 18.03
CA ILE A 122 -14.37 13.45 18.54
C ILE A 122 -14.67 12.07 17.95
N TYR A 123 -14.44 11.86 16.65
CA TYR A 123 -14.60 10.58 15.98
C TYR A 123 -13.70 9.52 16.62
N LEU A 124 -12.42 9.85 16.82
CA LEU A 124 -11.46 8.95 17.44
C LEU A 124 -11.85 8.56 18.87
N LEU A 125 -12.23 9.54 19.70
CA LEU A 125 -12.70 9.28 21.06
C LEU A 125 -13.98 8.45 21.08
N ASN A 126 -14.87 8.65 20.10
CA ASN A 126 -16.08 7.86 19.95
C ASN A 126 -15.75 6.39 19.68
N TYR A 127 -14.85 6.14 18.74
CA TYR A 127 -14.31 4.81 18.46
C TYR A 127 -13.70 4.16 19.71
N LEU A 128 -12.82 4.89 20.41
CA LEU A 128 -12.05 4.34 21.53
C LEU A 128 -12.89 4.04 22.78
N PHE A 129 -13.89 4.86 23.10
CA PHE A 129 -14.53 4.82 24.43
C PHE A 129 -16.03 4.58 24.45
N VAL A 130 -16.74 4.78 23.34
CA VAL A 130 -18.21 4.67 23.32
C VAL A 130 -18.73 3.81 22.17
N SER A 131 -17.89 2.90 21.65
CA SER A 131 -18.25 1.96 20.59
C SER A 131 -18.77 2.67 19.33
N GLY A 132 -18.16 3.81 19.00
CA GLY A 132 -18.41 4.54 17.76
C GLY A 132 -17.94 3.77 16.52
N PRO A 133 -18.19 4.31 15.32
CA PRO A 133 -17.69 3.74 14.08
C PRO A 133 -16.17 3.57 14.11
N ILE A 134 -15.69 2.51 13.47
CA ILE A 134 -14.27 2.29 13.27
C ILE A 134 -13.73 3.27 12.21
N PRO A 135 -12.54 3.89 12.40
CA PRO A 135 -11.92 4.68 11.35
C PRO A 135 -11.86 3.91 10.03
N GLY A 136 -12.07 4.64 8.93
CA GLY A 136 -11.96 4.09 7.58
C GLY A 136 -10.57 3.50 7.32
N ALA A 137 -10.47 2.72 6.23
CA ALA A 137 -9.16 2.27 5.77
C ALA A 137 -8.23 3.49 5.54
N PRO A 138 -6.91 3.36 5.80
CA PRO A 138 -6.20 2.14 6.20
C PRO A 138 -6.33 1.76 7.69
N GLY A 139 -6.81 2.66 8.54
CA GLY A 139 -6.88 2.44 9.98
C GLY A 139 -8.01 1.52 10.48
N PRO A 140 -8.04 1.24 11.79
CA PRO A 140 -6.96 1.44 12.75
C PRO A 140 -5.96 0.29 12.79
N PHE A 141 -6.23 -0.82 12.09
CA PHE A 141 -5.48 -2.07 12.28
C PHE A 141 -4.33 -2.28 11.29
N ASN A 142 -4.40 -1.70 10.10
CA ASN A 142 -3.44 -1.96 9.03
C ASN A 142 -2.78 -0.67 8.56
N CYS A 143 -1.54 -0.77 8.08
CA CYS A 143 -0.91 0.31 7.33
C CYS A 143 -1.36 0.26 5.87
N GLY A 144 -1.54 1.41 5.26
CA GLY A 144 -1.86 1.53 3.85
C GLY A 144 -1.81 2.96 3.36
N LEU A 145 -2.05 3.13 2.07
CA LEU A 145 -2.30 4.43 1.45
C LEU A 145 -3.73 4.88 1.74
N ASP A 146 -4.01 6.15 1.53
CA ASP A 146 -5.38 6.65 1.53
C ASP A 146 -6.15 6.07 0.33
N PRO A 147 -7.25 5.33 0.54
CA PRO A 147 -8.13 4.91 -0.56
C PRO A 147 -9.06 6.02 -1.04
N SER A 148 -9.15 7.12 -0.29
CA SER A 148 -9.90 8.33 -0.61
C SER A 148 -8.94 9.37 -1.19
N GLU A 149 -9.38 10.09 -2.22
CA GLU A 149 -8.57 11.11 -2.87
C GLU A 149 -8.99 12.48 -2.35
N ASP A 150 -8.09 13.20 -1.70
CA ASP A 150 -8.30 14.58 -1.28
C ASP A 150 -7.01 15.42 -1.40
N SER A 151 -6.88 16.49 -0.61
CA SER A 151 -5.73 17.41 -0.66
C SER A 151 -4.77 17.26 0.52
N LEU A 152 -5.09 16.38 1.47
CA LEU A 152 -4.23 15.97 2.55
C LEU A 152 -3.23 14.93 2.01
N ASP A 153 -2.09 14.85 2.68
CA ASP A 153 -1.03 13.89 2.31
C ASP A 153 -0.15 13.65 3.54
N CYS A 154 0.73 12.66 3.43
CA CYS A 154 1.67 12.28 4.46
C CYS A 154 3.10 12.65 4.08
N VAL A 155 3.66 13.61 4.83
CA VAL A 155 5.04 14.09 4.60
C VAL A 155 6.05 13.09 5.15
N LEU A 156 5.71 12.37 6.22
CA LEU A 156 6.54 11.35 6.85
C LEU A 156 5.71 10.11 7.21
N PRO A 157 6.33 8.93 7.33
CA PRO A 157 5.68 7.73 7.86
C PRO A 157 5.11 7.97 9.27
N SER A 158 3.85 7.61 9.47
CA SER A 158 3.14 7.80 10.75
C SER A 158 2.90 6.48 11.46
N GLY A 159 3.94 5.99 12.13
CA GLY A 159 3.89 4.72 12.87
C GLY A 159 3.73 3.48 11.98
N CYS A 160 3.96 3.63 10.69
CA CYS A 160 4.12 2.58 9.70
C CYS A 160 5.59 2.63 9.21
#